data_AF-A0A532AJ36-F1
#
_entry.id   AF-A0A532AJ36-F1
#
_cell.length_a   1.000
_cell.length_b   1.000
_cell.length_c   1.000
_cell.angle_alpha   90.00
_cell.angle_beta   90.00
_cell.angle_gamma   90.00
#
_symmetry.space_group_name_H-M   'P 1'
#
loop_
_entity.id
_entity.type
_entity.pdbx_description
1 polymer ?
#
loop_
_entity_poly.entity_id
_entity_poly.type
_entity_poly.pdbx_seq_one_letter_code
_entity_poly.pdbx_strand_id
1 'polypeptide(L)'
;PKAWKDLWNNEEFKGRIGLYNFANSAGKMELLLASKIFGKDQYDVDAGFDALAKLGQVIQVDFNLSTALSSGEIVVAPFDFGEIARLRKQGLPVDCIVPEEGMFMFDQTVSI
;
A
#
# COMPACT_ATOMS: atom_id res chain seq x y z
N PRO A 1 8.56 5.12 6.31
CA PRO A 1 7.79 4.46 7.40
C PRO A 1 8.60 3.27 7.94
N LYS A 2 8.59 3.00 9.24
CA LYS A 2 9.18 1.79 9.85
C LYS A 2 8.12 0.72 10.13
N ALA A 3 6.86 1.13 10.26
CA ALA A 3 5.73 0.25 10.49
C ALA A 3 4.58 0.58 9.54
N TRP A 4 3.67 -0.36 9.30
CA TRP A 4 2.45 -0.12 8.53
C TRP A 4 1.60 0.99 9.14
N LYS A 5 1.52 1.02 10.48
CA LYS A 5 0.77 2.04 11.22
C LYS A 5 1.23 3.48 10.93
N ASP A 6 2.43 3.68 10.41
CA ASP A 6 2.91 5.00 9.99
C ASP A 6 2.08 5.58 8.83
N LEU A 7 1.43 4.74 8.00
CA LEU A 7 0.50 5.23 6.98
C LEU A 7 -0.66 6.02 7.58
N TRP A 8 -1.08 5.69 8.81
CA TRP A 8 -2.15 6.38 9.52
C TRP A 8 -1.64 7.50 10.44
N ASN A 9 -0.43 7.35 10.98
CA ASN A 9 0.08 8.22 12.03
C ASN A 9 0.98 9.36 11.52
N ASN A 10 1.57 9.23 10.32
CA ASN A 10 2.45 10.26 9.80
C ASN A 10 1.66 11.32 9.01
N GLU A 11 1.65 12.55 9.53
CA GLU A 11 1.01 13.71 8.90
C GLU A 11 1.54 13.98 7.48
N GLU A 12 2.81 13.69 7.20
CA GLU A 12 3.41 13.89 5.88
C GLU A 12 2.76 13.05 4.78
N PHE A 13 2.09 11.94 5.15
CA PHE A 13 1.46 11.02 4.21
C PHE A 13 0.01 11.36 3.93
N LYS A 14 -0.67 12.11 4.80
CA LYS A 14 -2.11 12.40 4.64
C LYS A 14 -2.41 13.06 3.29
N GLY A 15 -3.38 12.51 2.56
CA GLY A 15 -3.74 12.98 1.21
C GLY A 15 -2.75 12.60 0.10
N ARG A 16 -1.68 11.86 0.42
CA ARG A 16 -0.56 11.53 -0.47
C ARG A 16 -0.19 10.05 -0.42
N ILE A 17 -1.14 9.20 -0.02
CA ILE A 17 -0.99 7.74 0.01
C ILE A 17 -1.56 7.18 -1.29
N GLY A 18 -0.78 6.34 -1.95
CA GLY A 18 -1.25 5.50 -3.05
C GLY A 18 -1.70 4.15 -2.53
N LEU A 19 -2.84 3.66 -3.02
CA LEU A 19 -3.34 2.31 -2.77
C LEU A 19 -3.77 1.66 -4.08
N TYR A 20 -3.81 0.33 -4.09
CA TYR A 20 -4.48 -0.38 -5.17
C TYR A 20 -6.00 -0.35 -4.93
N ASN A 21 -6.77 -0.28 -6.00
CA ASN A 21 -8.22 -0.43 -5.91
C ASN A 21 -8.61 -1.91 -5.69
N PHE A 22 -9.88 -2.16 -5.36
CA PHE A 22 -10.39 -3.52 -5.09
C PHE A 22 -10.65 -4.38 -6.34
N ALA A 23 -10.49 -3.86 -7.56
CA ALA A 23 -10.50 -4.71 -8.75
C ALA A 23 -9.21 -5.55 -8.79
N ASN A 24 -8.08 -4.96 -8.38
CA ASN A 24 -6.80 -5.61 -8.20
C ASN A 24 -6.79 -6.48 -6.92
N SER A 25 -6.18 -7.67 -6.99
CA SER A 25 -6.00 -8.52 -5.80
C SER A 25 -5.10 -7.88 -4.74
N ALA A 26 -4.18 -6.99 -5.12
CA ALA A 26 -3.37 -6.21 -4.18
C ALA A 26 -4.25 -5.33 -3.27
N GLY A 27 -5.27 -4.65 -3.81
CA GLY A 27 -6.18 -3.84 -2.98
C GLY A 27 -6.99 -4.69 -2.00
N LYS A 28 -7.37 -5.91 -2.40
CA LYS A 28 -8.01 -6.88 -1.48
C LYS A 28 -7.06 -7.31 -0.37
N MET A 29 -5.78 -7.53 -0.69
CA MET A 29 -4.76 -7.87 0.30
C MET A 29 -4.45 -6.71 1.25
N GLU A 30 -4.47 -5.46 0.75
CA GLU A 30 -4.36 -4.25 1.58
C GLU A 30 -5.50 -4.17 2.61
N LEU A 31 -6.72 -4.56 2.24
CA LEU A 31 -7.81 -4.72 3.19
C LEU A 31 -7.50 -5.78 4.25
N LEU A 32 -7.06 -6.98 3.86
CA LEU A 32 -6.73 -8.05 4.81
C LEU A 32 -5.58 -7.64 5.75
N LEU A 33 -4.60 -6.88 5.26
CA LEU A 33 -3.54 -6.28 6.04
C LEU A 33 -4.12 -5.28 7.07
N ALA A 34 -4.97 -4.36 6.63
CA ALA A 34 -5.62 -3.40 7.52
C ALA A 34 -6.48 -4.12 8.60
N SER A 35 -7.27 -5.13 8.21
CA SER A 35 -8.04 -5.97 9.12
C SER A 35 -7.15 -6.63 10.17
N LYS A 36 -6.01 -7.19 9.76
CA LYS A 36 -5.07 -7.84 10.69
C LYS A 36 -4.43 -6.85 11.67
N ILE A 37 -4.18 -5.61 11.24
CA ILE A 37 -3.54 -4.57 12.08
C ILE A 37 -4.53 -3.99 13.10
N PHE A 38 -5.78 -3.79 12.70
CA PHE A 38 -6.77 -3.00 13.47
C PHE A 38 -7.94 -3.82 14.02
N GLY A 39 -8.17 -5.01 13.49
CA GLY A 39 -9.19 -5.96 13.94
C GLY A 39 -8.60 -7.12 14.74
N LYS A 40 -9.41 -8.18 14.90
CA LYS A 40 -9.01 -9.40 15.61
C LYS A 40 -8.01 -10.24 14.81
N ASP A 41 -8.22 -10.33 13.50
CA ASP A 41 -7.39 -11.05 12.54
C ASP A 41 -7.63 -10.50 11.12
N GLN A 42 -7.04 -11.13 10.09
CA GLN A 42 -7.20 -10.67 8.71
C GLN A 42 -8.63 -10.79 8.15
N TYR A 43 -9.51 -11.56 8.79
CA TYR A 43 -10.88 -11.78 8.35
C TYR A 43 -11.89 -10.80 8.98
N ASP A 44 -11.45 -9.98 9.95
CA ASP A 44 -12.22 -8.89 10.54
C ASP A 44 -12.30 -7.68 9.59
N VAL A 45 -12.95 -7.88 8.43
CA VAL A 45 -12.96 -6.92 7.32
C VAL A 45 -13.65 -5.61 7.65
N ASP A 46 -14.61 -5.60 8.58
CA ASP A 46 -15.27 -4.38 9.04
C ASP A 46 -14.25 -3.44 9.70
N ALA A 47 -13.40 -3.97 10.58
CA ALA A 47 -12.30 -3.21 11.19
C ALA A 47 -11.28 -2.74 10.13
N GLY A 48 -11.03 -3.56 9.11
CA GLY A 48 -10.16 -3.20 7.99
C GLY A 48 -10.71 -2.04 7.16
N PHE A 49 -11.99 -2.07 6.78
CA PHE A 49 -12.64 -0.97 6.06
C PHE A 49 -12.68 0.32 6.88
N ASP A 50 -13.00 0.22 8.18
CA ASP A 50 -12.95 1.36 9.09
C ASP A 50 -11.54 1.97 9.18
N ALA A 51 -10.50 1.13 9.18
CA ALA A 51 -9.12 1.59 9.17
C ALA A 51 -8.76 2.27 7.85
N LEU A 52 -9.12 1.69 6.70
CA LEU A 52 -8.87 2.30 5.39
C LEU A 52 -9.62 3.64 5.25
N ALA A 53 -10.85 3.75 5.76
CA ALA A 53 -11.58 5.02 5.78
C ALA A 53 -10.87 6.10 6.61
N LYS A 54 -10.18 5.72 7.69
CA LYS A 54 -9.38 6.63 8.54
C LYS A 54 -8.09 7.14 7.88
N LEU A 55 -7.62 6.53 6.79
CA LEU A 55 -6.54 7.11 5.97
C LEU A 55 -6.97 8.44 5.33
N GLY A 56 -8.29 8.65 5.17
CA GLY A 56 -8.84 9.83 4.52
C GLY A 56 -8.67 9.75 3.01
N GLN A 57 -8.33 10.89 2.40
CA GLN A 57 -8.11 10.95 0.96
C GLN A 57 -6.86 10.16 0.56
N VAL A 58 -7.04 9.25 -0.39
CA VAL A 58 -5.98 8.41 -0.98
C VAL A 58 -6.13 8.41 -2.50
N ILE A 59 -5.04 8.10 -3.20
CA ILE A 59 -5.05 7.91 -4.65
C ILE A 59 -5.13 6.40 -4.90
N GLN A 60 -6.25 5.97 -5.48
CA GLN A 60 -6.48 4.57 -5.84
C GLN A 60 -6.24 4.35 -7.32
N VAL A 61 -5.47 3.31 -7.66
CA VAL A 61 -5.26 2.90 -9.05
C VAL A 61 -5.39 1.40 -9.19
N ASP A 62 -5.73 0.94 -10.39
CA ASP A 62 -5.69 -0.48 -10.73
C ASP A 62 -4.24 -0.91 -11.06
N PHE A 63 -3.55 -0.05 -11.82
CA PHE A 63 -2.16 -0.16 -12.25
C PHE A 63 -1.52 1.23 -12.27
N ASN A 64 -0.19 1.30 -12.40
CA ASN A 64 0.57 2.55 -12.60
C ASN A 64 0.72 3.47 -11.37
N LEU A 65 0.75 2.93 -10.15
CA LEU A 65 1.16 3.69 -8.95
C LEU A 65 2.53 4.38 -9.14
N SER A 66 3.42 3.80 -9.97
CA SER A 66 4.70 4.39 -10.37
C SER A 66 4.57 5.79 -10.99
N THR A 67 3.50 6.07 -11.74
CA THR A 67 3.26 7.39 -12.34
C THR A 67 2.87 8.43 -11.29
N ALA A 68 1.97 8.07 -10.37
CA ALA A 68 1.60 8.91 -9.24
C ALA A 68 2.80 9.19 -8.32
N LEU A 69 3.68 8.20 -8.14
CA LEU A 69 4.90 8.35 -7.35
C LEU A 69 5.92 9.28 -8.06
N SER A 70 6.08 9.12 -9.38
CA SER A 70 7.00 9.94 -10.18
C SER A 70 6.59 11.41 -10.27
N SER A 71 5.29 11.68 -10.28
CA SER A 71 4.74 13.05 -10.28
C SER A 71 4.72 13.69 -8.89
N GLY A 72 4.97 12.93 -7.82
CA GLY A 72 4.93 13.39 -6.43
C GLY A 72 3.51 13.54 -5.85
N GLU A 73 2.50 13.08 -6.59
CA GLU A 73 1.09 13.03 -6.18
C GLU A 73 0.93 12.14 -4.94
N ILE A 74 1.65 11.01 -4.92
CA ILE A 74 1.85 10.16 -3.75
C ILE A 74 3.30 10.18 -3.29
N VAL A 75 3.53 9.92 -2.01
CA VAL A 75 4.87 9.78 -1.41
C VAL A 75 5.11 8.41 -0.80
N VAL A 76 4.05 7.63 -0.62
CA VAL A 76 4.10 6.30 -0.02
C VAL A 76 2.97 5.45 -0.59
N ALA A 77 3.26 4.18 -0.84
CA ALA A 77 2.26 3.19 -1.21
C ALA A 77 2.75 1.79 -0.82
N PRO A 78 1.85 0.85 -0.47
CA PRO A 78 2.12 -0.58 -0.60
C PRO A 78 2.38 -0.85 -2.09
N PHE A 79 3.57 -1.36 -2.42
CA PHE A 79 4.02 -1.39 -3.81
C PHE A 79 4.77 -2.70 -4.14
N ASP A 80 4.76 -3.08 -5.42
CA ASP A 80 5.40 -4.31 -5.87
C ASP A 80 6.93 -4.18 -5.78
N PHE A 81 7.56 -5.17 -5.14
CA PHE A 81 9.02 -5.23 -4.97
C PHE A 81 9.77 -5.30 -6.30
N GLY A 82 9.21 -5.98 -7.31
CA GLY A 82 9.78 -6.02 -8.66
C GLY A 82 9.73 -4.66 -9.36
N GLU A 83 8.62 -3.95 -9.20
CA GLU A 83 8.43 -2.65 -9.84
C GLU A 83 9.32 -1.57 -9.20
N ILE A 84 9.41 -1.52 -7.86
CA ILE A 84 10.28 -0.55 -7.18
C ILE A 84 11.76 -0.74 -7.57
N ALA A 85 12.22 -1.99 -7.70
CA ALA A 85 13.57 -2.28 -8.15
C ALA A 85 13.83 -1.77 -9.57
N ARG A 86 12.84 -1.86 -10.46
CA ARG A 86 12.90 -1.30 -11.82
C ARG A 86 12.98 0.23 -11.79
N LEU A 87 12.12 0.91 -11.01
CA LEU A 87 12.12 2.37 -10.92
C LEU A 87 13.44 2.93 -10.35
N ARG A 88 14.02 2.25 -9.35
CA ARG A 88 15.34 2.60 -8.82
C ARG A 88 16.44 2.49 -9.88
N LYS A 89 16.42 1.43 -10.70
CA LYS A 89 17.36 1.27 -11.82
C LYS A 89 17.21 2.37 -12.89
N GLN A 90 16.04 2.96 -13.02
CA GLN A 90 15.77 4.10 -13.91
C GLN A 90 16.20 5.46 -13.32
N GLY A 91 16.71 5.47 -12.08
CA GLY A 91 17.23 6.68 -11.43
C GLY A 91 16.18 7.50 -10.69
N LEU A 92 14.96 6.98 -10.48
CA LEU A 92 13.96 7.68 -9.68
C LEU A 92 14.37 7.68 -8.19
N PRO A 93 14.15 8.79 -7.46
CA PRO A 93 14.51 8.93 -6.06
C PRO A 93 13.50 8.20 -5.14
N VAL A 94 13.36 6.90 -5.34
CA VAL A 94 12.41 6.04 -4.63
C VAL A 94 13.15 4.98 -3.83
N ASP A 95 12.59 4.60 -2.69
CA ASP A 95 13.14 3.54 -1.85
C ASP A 95 12.08 2.50 -1.52
N CYS A 96 12.51 1.28 -1.23
CA CYS A 96 11.65 0.21 -0.77
C CYS A 96 11.90 0.00 0.71
N ILE A 97 10.86 0.19 1.53
CA ILE A 97 10.99 0.00 2.97
C ILE A 97 10.25 -1.27 3.37
N VAL A 98 10.93 -2.12 4.14
CA VAL A 98 10.36 -3.31 4.76
C VAL A 98 9.94 -2.94 6.18
N PRO A 99 8.65 -2.98 6.53
CA PRO A 99 8.17 -2.72 7.89
C PRO A 99 8.73 -3.73 8.89
N GLU A 100 8.92 -3.30 10.14
CA GLU A 100 9.49 -4.14 11.21
C GLU A 100 8.62 -5.37 11.53
N GLU A 101 7.30 -5.24 11.41
CA GLU A 101 6.34 -6.33 11.55
C GLU A 101 6.26 -7.27 10.33
N GLY A 102 7.04 -6.98 9.28
CA GLY A 102 7.14 -7.76 8.07
C GLY A 102 6.26 -7.29 6.91
N MET A 103 6.51 -7.88 5.75
CA MET A 103 5.77 -7.64 4.50
C MET A 103 4.82 -8.81 4.22
N PHE A 104 3.67 -8.51 3.63
CA PHE A 104 2.91 -9.54 2.95
C PHE A 104 3.60 -9.87 1.63
N MET A 105 3.90 -11.16 1.43
CA MET A 105 4.27 -11.65 0.13
C MET A 105 3.01 -11.81 -0.70
N PHE A 106 2.98 -11.17 -1.86
CA PHE A 106 1.88 -11.25 -2.79
C PHE A 106 2.44 -11.51 -4.18
N ASP A 107 1.79 -12.41 -4.89
CA ASP A 107 2.09 -12.72 -6.28
C ASP A 107 0.79 -12.61 -7.08
N GLN A 108 0.83 -11.85 -8.17
CA GLN A 108 -0.28 -11.68 -9.11
C GLN A 108 -0.36 -12.88 -10.06
N THR A 109 -0.53 -14.08 -9.50
CA THR A 109 -0.64 -15.29 -10.32
C THR A 109 -2.05 -15.85 -10.21
N VAL A 110 -2.76 -15.86 -11.34
CA VAL A 110 -3.90 -16.76 -11.55
C VAL A 110 -3.35 -17.99 -12.24
N SER A 111 -3.05 -19.03 -11.47
CA SER A 111 -2.90 -20.38 -12.02
C SER A 111 -4.30 -20.98 -12.14
N ILE A 112 -4.75 -21.18 -13.36
CA ILE A 112 -5.89 -22.06 -13.69
C ILE A 112 -5.37 -23.45 -14.02
#